data_AF-A0A1V5FSD9-F1
#
_entry.id   AF-A0A1V5FSD9-F1
#
_cell.length_a   1.000
_cell.length_b   1.000
_cell.length_c   1.000
_cell.angle_alpha   90.00
_cell.angle_beta   90.00
_cell.angle_gamma   90.00
#
_symmetry.space_group_name_H-M   'P 1'
#
loop_
_entity.id
_entity.type
_entity.pdbx_description
1 polymer ?
#
loop_
_entity_poly.entity_id
_entity_poly.type
_entity_poly.pdbx_seq_one_letter_code
_entity_poly.pdbx_strand_id
1 'polypeptide(L)'
;MIEVLSTLFALLGAFFITVASIGILRMPDLFLRMSATSKASTLGSALTLIAAMIFFQDFSVTTRCLATILFLILTTPVAAHMIGRAGYLSGVRLWERTITDELAGHYNAETRRLEGAAPTPSPAEPQPEKTGETDRFSPPSGRPE
;
A
#
# COMPACT_ATOMS: atom_id res chain seq x y z
N MET A 1 -20.34 16.18 29.89
CA MET A 1 -20.53 16.15 28.42
C MET A 1 -19.21 15.92 27.67
N ILE A 2 -18.16 16.71 27.95
CA ILE A 2 -16.83 16.55 27.32
C ILE A 2 -16.22 15.15 27.56
N GLU A 3 -16.35 14.60 28.76
CA GLU A 3 -15.86 13.24 29.08
C GLU A 3 -16.55 12.16 28.23
N VAL A 4 -17.86 12.24 28.05
CA VAL A 4 -18.62 11.29 27.21
C VAL A 4 -18.17 11.40 25.76
N LEU A 5 -18.01 12.63 25.24
CA LEU A 5 -17.61 12.86 23.87
C LEU A 5 -16.17 12.39 23.61
N SER A 6 -15.22 12.74 24.46
CA SER A 6 -13.83 12.29 24.36
C SER A 6 -13.71 10.77 24.48
N THR A 7 -14.45 10.14 25.40
CA THR A 7 -14.48 8.68 25.54
C THR A 7 -15.05 8.01 24.28
N LEU A 8 -16.11 8.57 23.68
CA LEU A 8 -16.68 8.05 22.44
C LEU A 8 -15.67 8.09 21.29
N PHE A 9 -14.97 9.21 21.10
CA PHE A 9 -13.93 9.34 20.07
C PHE A 9 -12.74 8.41 20.35
N ALA A 10 -12.34 8.25 21.62
CA ALA A 10 -11.26 7.35 22.00
C ALA A 10 -11.62 5.88 21.73
N LEU A 11 -12.83 5.45 22.07
CA LEU A 11 -13.34 4.11 21.79
C LEU A 11 -13.43 3.84 20.29
N LEU A 12 -13.91 4.82 19.51
CA LEU A 12 -13.98 4.70 18.06
C LEU A 12 -12.58 4.61 17.45
N GLY A 13 -11.64 5.44 17.90
CA GLY A 13 -10.24 5.37 17.49
C GLY A 13 -9.60 4.01 17.80
N ALA A 14 -9.80 3.50 19.02
CA ALA A 14 -9.32 2.18 19.42
C ALA A 14 -9.94 1.04 18.59
N PHE A 15 -11.23 1.15 18.26
CA PHE A 15 -11.90 0.21 17.36
C PHE A 15 -11.24 0.21 15.97
N PHE A 16 -11.00 1.38 15.37
CA PHE A 16 -10.34 1.47 14.06
C PHE A 16 -8.89 0.96 14.09
N ILE A 17 -8.13 1.22 15.15
CA ILE A 17 -6.78 0.65 15.33
C ILE A 17 -6.85 -0.88 15.43
N THR A 18 -7.84 -1.41 16.13
CA THR A 18 -8.07 -2.87 16.22
C THR A 18 -8.39 -3.46 14.85
N VAL A 19 -9.26 -2.80 14.07
CA VAL A 19 -9.55 -3.18 12.68
C VAL A 19 -8.30 -3.13 11.81
N ALA A 20 -7.43 -2.13 11.99
CA ALA A 20 -6.16 -2.05 11.28
C ALA A 20 -5.26 -3.26 11.58
N SER A 21 -5.12 -3.62 12.87
CA SER A 21 -4.35 -4.80 13.31
C SER A 21 -4.91 -6.10 12.74
N ILE A 22 -6.24 -6.25 12.73
CA ILE A 22 -6.90 -7.40 12.09
C ILE A 22 -6.67 -7.39 10.58
N GLY A 23 -6.66 -6.22 9.95
CA GLY A 23 -6.36 -6.04 8.54
C GLY A 23 -4.98 -6.56 8.16
N ILE A 24 -3.96 -6.33 9.01
CA ILE A 24 -2.61 -6.89 8.80
C ILE A 24 -2.63 -8.43 8.85
N LEU A 25 -3.33 -9.00 9.82
CA LEU A 25 -3.35 -10.45 10.07
C LEU A 25 -4.18 -11.24 9.06
N ARG A 26 -5.33 -10.69 8.64
CA ARG A 26 -6.32 -11.41 7.83
C ARG A 26 -6.15 -11.17 6.33
N MET A 27 -5.59 -10.03 5.95
CA MET A 27 -5.39 -9.77 4.53
C MET A 27 -4.26 -10.66 4.00
N PRO A 28 -4.39 -11.13 2.77
CA PRO A 28 -3.58 -12.23 2.28
C PRO A 28 -2.33 -11.84 1.50
N ASP A 29 -2.31 -10.61 0.99
CA ASP A 29 -1.25 -10.05 0.18
C ASP A 29 -0.79 -8.72 0.78
N LEU A 30 0.47 -8.37 0.59
CA LEU A 30 1.12 -7.14 1.03
C LEU A 30 0.32 -5.90 0.61
N PHE A 31 -0.11 -5.81 -0.65
CA PHE A 31 -0.83 -4.64 -1.16
C PHE A 31 -2.21 -4.47 -0.51
N LEU A 32 -2.90 -5.58 -0.27
CA LEU A 32 -4.17 -5.61 0.45
C LEU A 32 -3.98 -5.26 1.94
N ARG A 33 -2.96 -5.83 2.59
CA ARG A 33 -2.58 -5.48 3.97
C ARG A 33 -2.29 -4.00 4.11
N MET A 34 -1.44 -3.45 3.23
CA MET A 34 -1.00 -2.07 3.28
C MET A 34 -2.16 -1.10 3.08
N SER A 35 -3.00 -1.31 2.06
CA SER A 35 -4.14 -0.44 1.81
C SER A 35 -5.20 -0.51 2.91
N ALA A 36 -5.51 -1.71 3.42
CA ALA A 36 -6.46 -1.88 4.52
C ALA A 36 -5.95 -1.23 5.81
N THR A 37 -4.69 -1.49 6.16
CA THR A 37 -4.07 -1.00 7.39
C THR A 37 -3.91 0.52 7.36
N SER A 38 -3.36 1.09 6.28
CA SER A 38 -3.13 2.54 6.18
C SER A 38 -4.41 3.36 6.31
N LYS A 39 -5.52 2.89 5.72
CA LYS A 39 -6.83 3.58 5.83
C LYS A 39 -7.36 3.51 7.26
N ALA A 40 -7.37 2.32 7.85
CA ALA A 40 -7.90 2.10 9.20
C ALA A 40 -7.03 2.76 10.28
N SER A 41 -5.70 2.67 10.19
CA SER A 41 -4.77 3.23 11.17
C SER A 41 -4.73 4.76 11.15
N THR A 42 -4.81 5.38 9.97
CA THR A 42 -4.83 6.84 9.84
C THR A 42 -6.10 7.42 10.47
N LEU A 43 -7.26 6.82 10.16
CA LEU A 43 -8.54 7.25 10.76
C LEU A 43 -8.57 6.98 12.26
N GLY A 44 -8.12 5.81 12.72
CA GLY A 44 -8.06 5.46 14.13
C GLY A 44 -7.16 6.41 14.93
N SER A 45 -5.95 6.67 14.44
CA SER A 45 -5.00 7.60 15.07
C SER A 45 -5.54 9.03 15.10
N ALA A 46 -6.17 9.49 14.02
CA ALA A 46 -6.79 10.81 13.97
C ALA A 46 -7.93 10.95 15.00
N LEU A 47 -8.80 9.95 15.12
CA LEU A 47 -9.89 9.94 16.11
C LEU A 47 -9.35 9.92 17.55
N THR A 48 -8.32 9.12 17.83
CA THR A 48 -7.67 9.09 19.15
C THR A 48 -7.01 10.43 19.50
N LEU A 49 -6.37 11.10 18.53
CA LEU A 49 -5.78 12.43 18.73
C LEU A 49 -6.86 13.50 18.93
N ILE A 50 -7.98 13.43 18.20
CA ILE A 50 -9.14 14.33 18.41
C ILE A 50 -9.72 14.12 19.81
N ALA A 51 -9.83 12.88 20.29
CA ALA A 51 -10.26 12.60 21.67
C ALA A 51 -9.35 13.28 22.70
N ALA A 52 -8.03 13.24 22.49
CA ALA A 52 -7.05 13.91 23.35
C ALA A 52 -7.22 15.44 23.31
N MET A 53 -7.42 16.04 22.13
CA MET A 53 -7.70 17.48 22.00
C MET A 53 -8.95 17.89 22.79
N ILE A 54 -10.02 17.09 22.69
CA ILE A 54 -11.29 17.34 23.38
C ILE A 54 -11.12 17.18 24.91
N PHE A 55 -10.36 16.19 25.36
CA PHE A 55 -10.18 15.92 26.79
C PHE A 55 -9.30 16.96 27.50
N PHE A 56 -8.14 17.29 26.93
CA PHE A 56 -7.18 18.17 27.61
C PHE A 56 -7.51 19.66 27.48
N GLN A 57 -8.21 20.09 26.42
CA GLN A 57 -8.57 21.50 26.17
C GLN A 57 -7.39 22.48 26.27
N ASP A 58 -6.16 22.00 26.08
CA ASP A 58 -4.94 22.79 26.16
C ASP A 58 -4.42 23.14 24.78
N PHE A 59 -3.95 24.37 24.59
CA PHE A 59 -3.45 24.86 23.30
C PHE A 59 -2.17 24.14 22.86
N SER A 60 -1.27 23.84 23.80
CA SER A 60 -0.03 23.11 23.50
C SER A 60 -0.32 21.67 23.06
N VAL A 61 -1.27 21.00 23.71
CA VAL A 61 -1.70 19.66 23.32
C VAL A 61 -2.37 19.69 21.95
N THR A 62 -3.30 20.63 21.75
CA THR A 62 -4.09 20.75 20.51
C THR A 62 -3.22 20.97 19.28
N THR A 63 -2.23 21.87 19.38
CA THR A 63 -1.30 22.16 18.27
C THR A 63 -0.42 20.95 17.93
N ARG A 64 0.09 20.23 18.93
CA ARG A 64 0.86 18.99 18.72
C ARG A 64 0.02 17.88 18.09
N CYS A 65 -1.21 17.69 18.56
CA CYS A 65 -2.13 16.70 17.99
C CYS A 65 -2.46 17.02 16.53
N LEU A 66 -2.75 18.29 16.22
CA LEU A 66 -3.04 18.72 14.85
C LEU A 66 -1.83 18.53 13.93
N ALA A 67 -0.63 18.91 14.37
CA ALA A 67 0.61 18.68 13.65
C ALA A 67 0.86 17.19 13.41
N THR A 68 0.56 16.34 14.40
CA THR A 68 0.68 14.87 14.28
C THR A 68 -0.30 14.30 13.26
N ILE A 69 -1.57 14.74 13.27
CA ILE A 69 -2.56 14.29 12.28
C ILE A 69 -2.11 14.67 10.87
N LEU A 70 -1.69 15.92 10.66
CA LEU A 70 -1.20 16.38 9.37
C LEU A 70 0.03 15.57 8.92
N PHE A 71 0.97 15.36 9.83
CA PHE A 71 2.18 14.58 9.56
C PHE A 71 1.85 13.13 9.18
N LEU A 72 0.91 12.49 9.88
CA LEU A 72 0.48 11.13 9.56
C LEU A 72 -0.18 11.04 8.18
N ILE A 73 -1.06 11.98 7.83
CA ILE A 73 -1.74 12.00 6.53
C ILE A 73 -0.73 12.21 5.39
N LEU A 74 0.31 13.01 5.59
CA LEU A 74 1.35 13.24 4.58
C LEU A 74 2.33 12.07 4.48
N THR A 75 2.71 11.47 5.60
CA THR A 75 3.74 10.43 5.65
C THR A 75 3.20 9.07 5.22
N THR A 76 1.96 8.74 5.56
CA THR A 76 1.33 7.45 5.25
C THR A 76 1.32 7.12 3.74
N PRO A 77 0.93 8.00 2.81
CA PRO A 77 0.94 7.70 1.38
C PRO A 77 2.35 7.53 0.83
N VAL A 78 3.33 8.32 1.32
CA VAL A 78 4.74 8.19 0.92
C VAL A 78 5.29 6.83 1.38
N ALA A 79 5.06 6.47 2.64
CA ALA A 79 5.45 5.17 3.17
C ALA A 79 4.79 4.02 2.40
N ALA A 80 3.48 4.12 2.13
CA ALA A 80 2.76 3.11 1.36
C ALA A 80 3.30 2.98 -0.07
N HIS A 81 3.61 4.09 -0.74
CA HIS A 81 4.18 4.06 -2.08
C HIS A 81 5.57 3.40 -2.08
N MET A 82 6.43 3.75 -1.12
CA MET A 82 7.77 3.17 -1.00
C MET A 82 7.72 1.66 -0.71
N ILE A 83 6.87 1.24 0.23
CA ILE A 83 6.68 -0.18 0.58
C ILE A 83 6.08 -0.95 -0.59
N GLY A 84 5.08 -0.39 -1.27
CA GLY A 84 4.47 -1.01 -2.45
C GLY A 84 5.46 -1.20 -3.59
N ARG A 85 6.25 -0.17 -3.92
CA ARG A 85 7.31 -0.24 -4.93
C ARG A 85 8.38 -1.26 -4.54
N ALA A 86 8.86 -1.24 -3.30
CA ALA A 86 9.86 -2.19 -2.82
C ALA A 86 9.34 -3.63 -2.84
N GLY A 87 8.09 -3.85 -2.41
CA GLY A 87 7.44 -5.15 -2.41
C GLY A 87 7.28 -5.72 -3.83
N TYR A 88 6.80 -4.89 -4.76
CA TYR A 88 6.68 -5.29 -6.16
C TYR A 88 8.04 -5.63 -6.78
N LEU A 89 9.04 -4.76 -6.62
CA LEU A 89 10.38 -4.96 -7.17
C LEU A 89 11.14 -6.12 -6.52
N SER A 90 10.79 -6.51 -5.30
CA SER A 90 11.36 -7.67 -4.61
C SER A 90 10.69 -8.99 -5.02
N GLY A 91 9.69 -8.96 -5.91
CA GLY A 91 8.98 -10.15 -6.37
C GLY A 91 8.03 -10.73 -5.32
N VAL A 92 7.48 -9.91 -4.42
CA VAL A 92 6.44 -10.37 -3.48
C VAL A 92 5.25 -10.91 -4.27
N ARG A 93 4.83 -12.14 -3.95
CA ARG A 93 3.72 -12.82 -4.63
C ARG A 93 2.43 -12.01 -4.44
N LEU A 94 1.81 -11.60 -5.55
CA LEU A 94 0.49 -10.98 -5.54
C LEU A 94 -0.58 -12.01 -5.14
N TRP A 95 -1.71 -11.51 -4.65
CA TRP A 95 -2.88 -12.35 -4.35
C TRP A 95 -3.33 -13.14 -5.58
N GLU A 96 -3.71 -14.40 -5.36
CA GLU A 96 -4.06 -15.35 -6.44
C GLU A 96 -5.28 -14.94 -7.27
N ARG A 97 -6.14 -14.07 -6.74
CA ARG A 97 -7.30 -13.53 -7.48
C ARG A 97 -7.03 -12.15 -8.11
N THR A 98 -5.77 -11.77 -8.26
CA THR A 98 -5.41 -10.55 -9.00
C THR A 98 -5.66 -10.78 -10.49
N ILE A 99 -6.56 -9.99 -11.08
CA ILE A 99 -6.98 -10.15 -12.48
C ILE A 99 -6.03 -9.40 -13.44
N THR A 100 -5.50 -8.26 -13.01
CA THR A 100 -4.72 -7.36 -13.86
C THR A 100 -3.42 -6.98 -13.17
N ASP A 101 -2.31 -7.18 -13.89
CA ASP A 101 -0.99 -6.66 -13.53
C ASP A 101 -0.36 -6.04 -14.79
N GLU A 102 -0.61 -4.74 -14.99
CA GLU A 102 -0.07 -3.99 -16.14
C GLU A 102 1.43 -3.73 -16.02
N LEU A 103 2.01 -3.95 -14.84
CA LEU A 103 3.43 -3.72 -14.60
C LEU A 103 4.25 -5.01 -14.84
N ALA A 104 3.59 -6.17 -14.94
CA ALA A 104 4.23 -7.45 -15.19
C ALA A 104 4.99 -7.42 -16.53
N GLY A 105 6.26 -7.80 -16.52
CA GLY A 105 7.09 -7.85 -17.72
C GLY A 105 7.58 -6.50 -18.26
N HIS A 106 7.05 -5.37 -17.76
CA HIS A 106 7.45 -4.02 -18.20
C HIS A 106 8.59 -3.42 -17.37
N TYR A 107 9.04 -4.09 -16.30
CA TYR A 107 10.17 -3.64 -15.49
C TYR A 107 11.42 -4.48 -15.78
N ASN A 108 12.43 -3.84 -16.36
CA ASN A 108 13.73 -4.47 -16.58
C ASN A 108 14.64 -4.27 -15.36
N ALA A 109 14.95 -5.37 -14.66
CA ALA A 109 15.72 -5.34 -13.43
C ALA A 109 17.21 -4.98 -13.64
N GLU A 110 17.79 -5.28 -14.81
CA GLU A 110 19.19 -4.96 -15.13
C GLU A 110 19.36 -3.48 -15.45
N THR A 111 18.44 -2.92 -16.25
CA THR A 111 18.51 -1.51 -16.66
C THR A 111 17.78 -0.56 -15.72
N ARG A 112 17.02 -1.10 -14.73
CA ARG A 112 16.12 -0.37 -13.82
C ARG A 112 15.14 0.57 -14.54
N ARG A 113 14.80 0.26 -15.78
CA ARG A 113 13.89 1.05 -16.61
C ARG A 113 12.55 0.37 -16.77
N LEU A 114 11.52 1.20 -16.78
CA LEU A 114 10.19 0.82 -17.23
C LEU A 114 10.24 0.83 -18.76
N GLU A 115 10.17 -0.34 -19.36
CA GLU A 115 10.00 -0.48 -20.80
C GLU A 115 8.54 -0.13 -21.09
N GLY A 116 8.32 1.10 -21.55
CA GLY A 116 7.01 1.53 -22.05
C GLY A 116 6.54 0.52 -23.09
N ALA A 117 5.23 0.23 -23.10
CA ALA A 117 4.59 -0.71 -24.02
C ALA A 117 5.32 -0.67 -25.37
N ALA A 118 5.98 -1.78 -25.73
CA ALA A 118 6.64 -1.88 -27.03
C ALA A 118 5.62 -1.37 -28.07
N PRO A 119 6.00 -0.46 -28.98
CA PRO A 119 5.10 -0.09 -30.05
C PRO A 119 4.64 -1.40 -30.68
N THR A 120 3.32 -1.59 -30.83
CA THR A 120 2.73 -2.73 -31.55
C THR A 120 3.64 -3.02 -32.73
N PRO A 121 4.20 -4.24 -32.88
CA PRO A 121 5.21 -4.47 -33.89
C PRO A 121 4.61 -4.05 -35.23
N SER A 122 5.17 -2.97 -35.81
CA SER A 122 4.82 -2.58 -37.16
C SER A 122 5.18 -3.79 -38.02
N PRO A 123 4.30 -4.28 -38.91
CA PRO A 123 4.52 -5.50 -39.71
C PRO A 123 5.77 -5.52 -40.61
N ALA A 124 6.63 -4.49 -40.54
CA ALA A 124 7.74 -4.25 -41.44
C ALA A 124 9.14 -4.35 -40.79
N GLU A 125 9.27 -4.60 -39.48
CA GLU A 125 10.60 -4.72 -38.85
C GLU A 125 10.98 -6.20 -38.60
N PRO A 126 12.08 -6.71 -39.21
CA PRO A 126 12.51 -8.08 -39.01
C PRO A 126 12.98 -8.28 -37.56
N GLN A 127 12.41 -9.27 -36.87
CA GLN A 127 12.84 -9.65 -35.52
C GLN A 127 14.28 -10.18 -35.54
N PRO A 128 15.20 -9.66 -34.70
CA PRO A 128 16.49 -10.28 -34.52
C PRO A 128 16.31 -11.59 -33.75
N GLU A 129 16.70 -12.67 -34.40
CA GLU A 129 16.76 -14.03 -33.90
C GLU A 129 17.55 -14.09 -32.58
N LYS A 130 16.85 -14.21 -31.44
CA LYS A 130 17.50 -14.48 -30.14
C LYS A 130 17.70 -15.97 -29.98
N THR A 131 18.91 -16.38 -30.36
CA THR A 131 19.59 -17.60 -29.94
C THR A 131 19.57 -17.71 -28.40
N GLY A 132 19.21 -18.91 -27.92
CA GLY A 132 19.65 -19.57 -26.69
C GLY A 132 19.80 -18.77 -25.39
N GLU A 133 19.21 -19.31 -24.32
CA GLU A 133 19.59 -19.10 -22.91
C GLU A 133 18.86 -17.97 -22.17
N THR A 134 17.70 -18.32 -21.57
CA THR A 134 17.25 -17.82 -20.25
C THR A 134 15.96 -18.53 -19.83
N ASP A 135 16.02 -19.86 -19.71
CA ASP A 135 14.95 -20.71 -19.16
C ASP A 135 15.00 -20.75 -17.62
N ARG A 136 15.12 -19.59 -16.97
CA ARG A 136 15.32 -19.50 -15.50
C ARG A 136 14.37 -18.58 -14.74
N PHE A 137 13.50 -17.87 -15.44
CA PHE A 137 12.49 -17.01 -14.80
C PHE A 137 11.16 -17.06 -15.54
N SER A 138 10.68 -18.28 -15.78
CA SER A 138 9.27 -18.49 -16.10
C SER A 138 8.49 -18.55 -14.78
N PRO A 139 7.60 -17.57 -14.46
CA PRO A 139 6.54 -17.85 -13.50
C PRO A 139 5.77 -19.08 -14.02
N PRO A 140 5.28 -19.97 -13.14
CA PRO A 140 4.62 -21.18 -13.58
C PRO A 140 3.43 -20.81 -14.47
N SER A 141 3.56 -21.09 -15.77
CA SER A 141 2.44 -21.18 -16.69
C SER A 141 1.62 -22.41 -16.31
N GLY A 142 0.83 -22.25 -15.25
CA GLY A 142 -0.25 -23.16 -14.89
C GLY A 142 -1.33 -23.05 -15.96
N ARG A 143 -1.32 -24.03 -16.85
CA ARG A 143 -2.00 -24.12 -18.14
C ARG A 143 -3.43 -24.70 -17.97
N PRO A 144 -4.09 -25.12 -19.07
CA PRO A 144 -5.53 -24.96 -19.29
C PRO A 144 -6.39 -25.91 -18.42
N GLU A 145 -7.67 -25.58 -18.23
CA GLU A 145 -8.91 -26.31 -18.60
C GLU A 145 -10.13 -25.48 -18.19
#